data_AF-A0A7Y4ZLT2-F1
#
_entry.id   AF-A0A7Y4ZLT2-F1
#
_cell.length_a   1.000
_cell.length_b   1.000
_cell.length_c   1.000
_cell.angle_alpha   90.00
_cell.angle_beta   90.00
_cell.angle_gamma   90.00
#
_symmetry.space_group_name_H-M   'P 1'
#
loop_
_entity.id
_entity.type
_entity.pdbx_description
1 polymer ?
#
loop_
_entity_poly.entity_id
_entity_poly.type
_entity_poly.pdbx_seq_one_letter_code
_entity_poly.pdbx_strand_id
1 'polypeptide(L)'
;MNRSALLLLAALLSLAGVACSSSKTTTPAADSGTTEPPTCKLIFERCHPLDKGAGEIHECHELAEDTASTEATCAAKKDDCFAACSADAGAGDGGATDAGSDADMHDH
;
A
#
# COMPACT_ATOMS: atom_id res chain seq x y z
N MET A 1 9.09 -10.50 42.99
CA MET A 1 10.30 -10.98 42.28
C MET A 1 10.47 -12.45 42.62
N ASN A 2 9.88 -13.35 41.83
CA ASN A 2 9.92 -14.79 42.11
C ASN A 2 10.46 -15.51 40.86
N ARG A 3 11.76 -15.30 40.61
CA ARG A 3 12.51 -15.80 39.45
C ARG A 3 13.52 -16.85 39.88
N SER A 4 13.12 -17.99 40.45
CA SER A 4 14.16 -18.98 40.85
C SER A 4 13.77 -20.46 40.87
N ALA A 5 12.52 -20.86 40.64
CA ALA A 5 12.11 -22.25 40.95
C ALA A 5 11.79 -23.15 39.73
N LEU A 6 11.96 -22.69 38.50
CA LEU A 6 11.52 -23.43 37.30
C LEU A 6 12.67 -23.75 36.32
N LEU A 7 13.91 -23.88 36.83
CA LEU A 7 15.10 -24.23 36.04
C LEU A 7 15.56 -25.69 36.20
N LEU A 8 14.70 -26.60 36.67
CA LEU A 8 15.09 -27.98 36.98
C LEU A 8 14.01 -29.03 36.62
N LEU A 9 13.55 -29.08 35.38
CA LEU A 9 13.07 -30.34 34.83
C LEU A 9 13.82 -30.64 33.53
N ALA A 10 14.92 -31.35 33.75
CA ALA A 10 15.80 -31.87 32.74
C ALA A 10 15.10 -32.88 31.82
N ALA A 11 15.59 -32.87 30.58
CA ALA A 11 15.84 -34.03 29.75
C ALA A 11 14.65 -34.89 29.29
N LEU A 12 14.54 -35.01 27.95
CA LEU A 12 14.59 -36.26 27.18
C LEU A 12 14.31 -35.86 25.72
N LEU A 13 15.34 -35.54 24.95
CA LEU A 13 16.01 -36.47 24.03
C LEU A 13 15.02 -37.10 23.02
N SER A 14 14.87 -36.47 21.86
CA SER A 14 14.41 -37.13 20.64
C SER A 14 15.37 -36.77 19.51
N LEU A 15 16.27 -37.71 19.26
CA LEU A 15 17.23 -37.75 18.19
C LEU A 15 16.53 -38.32 16.93
N ALA A 16 16.99 -37.88 15.75
CA ALA A 16 16.71 -38.38 14.40
C ALA A 16 15.60 -37.66 13.61
N GLY A 17 16.03 -36.64 12.88
CA GLY A 17 15.42 -36.18 11.65
C GLY A 17 16.50 -35.69 10.70
N VAL A 18 17.19 -36.61 10.02
CA VAL A 18 18.08 -36.26 8.90
C VAL A 18 17.18 -35.86 7.72
N ALA A 19 16.78 -34.59 7.67
CA ALA A 19 16.14 -34.02 6.50
C ALA A 19 17.25 -33.48 5.59
N CYS A 20 17.66 -34.32 4.64
CA CYS A 20 18.36 -33.83 3.45
C CYS A 20 17.36 -32.95 2.68
N SER A 21 17.47 -31.64 2.84
CA SER A 21 16.88 -30.70 1.91
C SER A 21 17.95 -29.68 1.57
N SER A 22 18.48 -29.83 0.36
CA SER A 22 19.26 -28.84 -0.36
C SER A 22 18.41 -27.58 -0.57
N SER A 23 18.15 -26.85 0.50
CA SER A 23 17.54 -25.52 0.41
C SER A 23 18.69 -24.55 0.29
N LYS A 24 19.12 -24.38 -0.97
CA LYS A 24 19.85 -23.23 -1.50
C LYS A 24 19.70 -22.03 -0.55
N THR A 25 20.78 -21.67 0.12
CA THR A 25 20.88 -20.42 0.88
C THR A 25 20.72 -19.30 -0.15
N THR A 26 19.48 -18.97 -0.45
CA THR A 26 19.11 -17.71 -1.05
C THR A 26 19.42 -16.69 0.02
N THR A 27 20.64 -16.18 -0.04
CA THR A 27 20.97 -14.86 0.48
C THR A 27 19.81 -13.96 0.07
N PRO A 28 19.05 -13.35 1.01
CA PRO A 28 18.19 -12.26 0.63
C PRO A 28 19.12 -11.25 -0.05
N ALA A 29 18.86 -10.99 -1.33
CA ALA A 29 19.51 -9.89 -2.01
C ALA A 29 19.28 -8.69 -1.11
N ALA A 30 20.37 -8.14 -0.55
CA ALA A 30 20.34 -6.82 -0.01
C ALA A 30 19.98 -5.94 -1.20
N ASP A 31 18.70 -5.58 -1.27
CA ASP A 31 18.17 -4.64 -2.22
C ASP A 31 18.94 -3.34 -1.98
N SER A 32 19.85 -3.03 -2.88
CA SER A 32 20.60 -1.77 -2.88
C SER A 32 19.74 -0.61 -3.40
N GLY A 33 18.41 -0.74 -3.41
CA GLY A 33 17.50 0.37 -3.61
C GLY A 33 17.26 1.07 -2.28
N THR A 34 17.29 2.39 -2.29
CA THR A 34 16.64 3.23 -1.26
C THR A 34 15.33 2.57 -0.88
N THR A 35 15.27 1.98 0.32
CA THR A 35 14.08 1.25 0.78
C THR A 35 12.98 2.28 0.95
N GLU A 36 12.16 2.43 -0.10
CA GLU A 36 10.96 3.25 -0.05
C GLU A 36 10.11 2.77 1.14
N PRO A 37 9.58 3.69 1.96
CA PRO A 37 8.81 3.28 3.11
C PRO A 37 7.58 2.47 2.65
N PRO A 38 7.34 1.27 3.20
CA PRO A 38 6.30 0.37 2.70
C PRO A 38 4.91 0.98 2.73
N THR A 39 4.60 1.86 3.68
CA THR A 39 3.30 2.55 3.67
C THR A 39 3.22 3.63 2.60
N CYS A 40 4.31 4.35 2.31
CA CYS A 40 4.31 5.32 1.20
C CYS A 40 4.03 4.61 -0.12
N LYS A 41 4.70 3.47 -0.36
CA LYS A 41 4.44 2.63 -1.54
C LYS A 41 2.97 2.27 -1.71
N LEU A 42 2.32 1.85 -0.63
CA LEU A 42 0.90 1.47 -0.67
C LEU A 42 -0.03 2.68 -0.96
N ILE A 43 0.30 3.87 -0.43
CA ILE A 43 -0.43 5.10 -0.76
C ILE A 43 -0.23 5.45 -2.24
N PHE A 44 1.02 5.42 -2.73
CA PHE A 44 1.34 5.68 -4.12
C PHE A 44 0.58 4.76 -5.07
N GLU A 45 0.67 3.43 -4.89
CA GLU A 45 -0.01 2.44 -5.74
C GLU A 45 -1.54 2.65 -5.78
N ARG A 46 -2.12 3.12 -4.67
CA ARG A 46 -3.56 3.36 -4.55
C ARG A 46 -4.01 4.68 -5.17
N CYS A 47 -3.23 5.74 -5.03
CA CYS A 47 -3.60 7.11 -5.35
C CYS A 47 -3.04 7.62 -6.68
N HIS A 48 -1.83 7.19 -7.08
CA HIS A 48 -1.17 7.63 -8.31
C HIS A 48 -2.06 7.48 -9.57
N PRO A 49 -2.83 6.39 -9.77
CA PRO A 49 -3.70 6.27 -10.95
C PRO A 49 -4.87 7.27 -10.97
N LEU A 50 -5.22 7.83 -9.80
CA LEU A 50 -6.37 8.71 -9.61
C LEU A 50 -5.98 10.19 -9.58
N ASP A 51 -4.71 10.49 -9.32
CA ASP A 51 -4.24 11.87 -9.24
C ASP A 51 -4.44 12.62 -10.57
N LYS A 52 -4.96 13.85 -10.46
CA LYS A 52 -5.18 14.80 -11.56
C LYS A 52 -4.27 16.04 -11.45
N GLY A 53 -3.35 16.06 -10.48
CA GLY A 53 -2.43 17.16 -10.23
C GLY A 53 -2.98 18.24 -9.29
N ALA A 54 -4.07 17.98 -8.57
CA ALA A 54 -4.62 18.88 -7.55
C ALA A 54 -5.55 18.17 -6.55
N GLY A 55 -5.79 18.81 -5.40
CA GLY A 55 -6.70 18.33 -4.36
C GLY A 55 -6.09 17.27 -3.44
N GLU A 56 -6.93 16.67 -2.59
CA GLU A 56 -6.49 15.76 -1.52
C GLU A 56 -5.76 14.51 -2.05
N ILE A 57 -6.15 13.99 -3.22
CA ILE A 57 -5.45 12.86 -3.87
C ILE A 57 -4.05 13.28 -4.31
N HIS A 58 -3.88 14.48 -4.85
CA HIS A 58 -2.58 15.01 -5.24
C HIS A 58 -1.67 15.19 -4.03
N GLU A 59 -2.18 15.71 -2.91
CA GLU A 59 -1.42 15.82 -1.67
C GLU A 59 -0.93 14.46 -1.17
N CYS A 60 -1.76 13.42 -1.29
CA CYS A 60 -1.38 12.04 -0.95
C CYS A 60 -0.38 11.42 -1.94
N HIS A 61 -0.49 11.74 -3.23
CA HIS A 61 0.48 11.35 -4.25
C HIS A 61 1.86 11.98 -3.99
N GLU A 62 1.91 13.30 -3.80
CA GLU A 62 3.14 14.05 -3.53
C GLU A 62 3.79 13.55 -2.23
N LEU A 63 3.01 13.32 -1.17
CA LEU A 63 3.52 12.75 0.07
C LEU A 63 4.18 11.38 -0.15
N ALA A 64 3.55 10.52 -0.94
CA ALA A 64 4.02 9.16 -1.17
C ALA A 64 5.21 9.09 -2.14
N GLU A 65 5.35 10.06 -3.04
CA GLU A 65 6.47 10.20 -3.98
C GLU A 65 7.66 10.97 -3.37
N ASP A 66 7.44 11.78 -2.33
CA ASP A 66 8.52 12.53 -1.67
C ASP A 66 9.56 11.59 -1.05
N THR A 67 10.78 11.66 -1.55
CA THR A 67 11.95 10.92 -1.03
C THR A 67 12.31 11.27 0.43
N ALA A 68 11.84 12.41 0.95
CA ALA A 68 12.00 12.80 2.35
C ALA A 68 10.91 12.21 3.26
N SER A 69 9.85 11.63 2.71
CA SER A 69 8.81 10.96 3.49
C SER A 69 9.37 9.75 4.21
N THR A 70 8.96 9.61 5.46
CA THR A 70 9.34 8.48 6.31
C THR A 70 8.16 7.52 6.45
N GLU A 71 8.45 6.29 6.88
CA GLU A 71 7.39 5.33 7.20
C GLU A 71 6.41 5.89 8.23
N ALA A 72 6.90 6.61 9.25
CA ALA A 72 6.04 7.22 10.25
C ALA A 72 5.12 8.30 9.66
N THR A 73 5.63 9.11 8.72
CA THR A 73 4.85 10.13 8.02
C THR A 73 3.73 9.50 7.19
N CYS A 74 4.06 8.50 6.37
CA CYS A 74 3.09 7.82 5.53
C CYS A 74 2.10 6.99 6.36
N ALA A 75 2.55 6.32 7.43
CA ALA A 75 1.67 5.61 8.35
C ALA A 75 0.65 6.53 9.02
N ALA A 76 1.05 7.75 9.40
CA ALA A 76 0.14 8.74 10.00
C ALA A 76 -0.92 9.26 9.02
N LYS A 77 -0.67 9.20 7.71
CA LYS A 77 -1.58 9.70 6.66
C LYS A 77 -2.32 8.61 5.88
N LYS A 78 -2.00 7.35 6.15
CA LYS A 78 -2.50 6.19 5.40
C LYS A 78 -4.02 6.16 5.29
N ASP A 79 -4.72 6.26 6.41
CA ASP A 79 -6.18 6.09 6.43
C ASP A 79 -6.89 7.25 5.70
N ASP A 80 -6.42 8.48 5.91
CA ASP A 80 -6.92 9.67 5.21
C ASP A 80 -6.73 9.54 3.70
N CYS A 81 -5.52 9.17 3.27
CA CYS A 81 -5.20 9.00 1.86
C CYS A 81 -5.98 7.84 1.23
N PHE A 82 -6.17 6.74 1.96
CA PHE A 82 -6.95 5.60 1.47
C PHE A 82 -8.42 5.96 1.31
N ALA A 83 -8.99 6.77 2.20
CA ALA A 83 -10.35 7.27 2.09
C ALA A 83 -10.51 8.19 0.87
N ALA A 84 -9.62 9.17 0.70
CA ALA A 84 -9.63 10.10 -0.44
C ALA A 84 -9.56 9.34 -1.79
N CYS A 85 -8.64 8.39 -1.90
CA CYS A 85 -8.42 7.61 -3.12
C CYS A 85 -9.45 6.47 -3.31
N SER A 86 -10.39 6.28 -2.38
CA SER A 86 -11.52 5.36 -2.53
C SER A 86 -12.82 6.05 -2.93
N ALA A 87 -12.98 7.33 -2.57
CA ALA A 87 -14.16 8.12 -2.90
C ALA A 87 -14.27 8.43 -4.41
N ASP A 88 -13.14 8.64 -5.08
CA ASP A 88 -13.13 9.00 -6.52
C ASP A 88 -13.48 7.84 -7.45
N ALA A 89 -13.24 6.58 -7.02
CA ALA A 89 -13.65 5.39 -7.78
C ALA A 89 -15.18 5.23 -7.92
N GLY A 90 -15.96 6.00 -7.14
CA GLY A 90 -17.44 6.02 -7.19
C GLY A 90 -18.05 7.38 -7.51
N ALA A 91 -17.27 8.46 -7.59
CA ALA A 91 -17.77 9.81 -7.87
C ALA A 91 -17.82 10.16 -9.37
N GLY A 92 -17.78 9.14 -10.24
CA GLY A 92 -17.94 9.28 -11.69
C GLY A 92 -19.38 9.32 -12.19
N ASP A 93 -20.40 9.35 -11.31
CA ASP A 93 -21.81 9.44 -11.70
C ASP A 93 -22.42 10.75 -11.20
N GLY A 94 -22.13 11.81 -11.95
CA GLY A 94 -22.57 13.17 -11.69
C GLY A 94 -23.06 13.86 -12.96
N GLY A 95 -23.96 13.19 -13.69
CA GLY A 95 -24.97 13.83 -14.53
C GLY A 95 -24.48 14.70 -15.69
N ALA A 96 -24.18 14.08 -16.83
CA ALA A 96 -24.32 14.73 -18.13
C ALA A 96 -25.07 13.79 -19.09
N THR A 97 -26.28 13.40 -18.71
CA THR A 97 -27.27 12.84 -19.64
C THR A 97 -28.59 13.51 -19.35
N ASP A 98 -28.97 14.43 -20.23
CA ASP A 98 -30.33 14.83 -20.60
C ASP A 98 -30.19 16.09 -21.48
N ALA A 99 -30.81 16.24 -22.64
CA ALA A 99 -31.60 15.36 -23.48
C ALA A 99 -31.62 16.02 -24.86
N GLY A 100 -31.87 15.23 -25.91
CA GLY A 100 -31.87 15.70 -27.28
C GLY A 100 -32.83 16.85 -27.58
N SER A 101 -32.53 17.55 -28.66
CA SER A 101 -33.56 18.00 -29.60
C SER A 101 -32.98 17.81 -30.99
N ASP A 102 -33.33 16.67 -31.55
CA ASP A 102 -33.56 16.55 -32.97
C ASP A 102 -34.59 17.61 -33.39
N ALA A 103 -34.14 18.57 -34.19
CA ALA A 103 -34.92 19.42 -35.10
C ALA A 103 -33.83 20.23 -35.81
N ASP A 104 -33.68 20.26 -37.13
CA ASP A 104 -34.68 20.18 -38.17
C ASP A 104 -33.92 20.04 -39.50
N MET A 105 -34.53 19.36 -40.46
CA MET A 105 -34.07 19.29 -41.83
C MET A 105 -34.35 20.61 -42.57
N HIS A 106 -33.39 21.17 -43.31
CA HIS A 106 -33.56 21.88 -44.61
C HIS A 106 -32.22 22.54 -45.00
N ASP A 107 -31.53 22.10 -46.05
CA ASP A 107 -31.74 22.46 -47.47
C ASP A 107 -31.64 23.98 -47.73
N HIS A 108 -30.46 24.43 -48.15
CA HIS A 108 -30.22 25.10 -49.45
C HIS A 108 -28.72 25.44 -49.63
#